data_AF-A0A6A6ZNR0-F1
#
_entry.id   AF-A0A6A6ZNR0-F1
#
_cell.length_a   1.000
_cell.length_b   1.000
_cell.length_c   1.000
_cell.angle_alpha   90.00
_cell.angle_beta   90.00
_cell.angle_gamma   90.00
#
_symmetry.space_group_name_H-M   'P 1'
#
loop_
_entity.id
_entity.type
_entity.pdbx_description
1 polymer ?
#
loop_
_entity_poly.entity_id
_entity_poly.type
_entity_poly.pdbx_seq_one_letter_code
_entity_poly.pdbx_strand_id
1 'polypeptide(L)'
;MNRLLKRYFRDPREFRSIQAACGALIVDDFARYLFARQEGCYQYFELYLNRQELLRVRDYLIEEGYSFRGNEVESCTSCTGIDEDGQRRGILINLGKSLAGSLARAFECANTTASFCIISWEKAYCIFPSTTFLTHEAFLVRDVDDRQLEAAKRGE
;
A
#
# COMPACT_ATOMS: atom_id res chain seq x y z
N MET A 1 -1.04 15.38 2.54
CA MET A 1 -1.70 14.05 2.53
C MET A 1 -3.00 14.05 1.74
N ASN A 2 -4.08 14.69 2.22
CA ASN A 2 -5.40 14.62 1.55
C ASN A 2 -5.37 15.02 0.07
N ARG A 3 -4.54 16.00 -0.31
CA ARG A 3 -4.32 16.37 -1.73
C ARG A 3 -3.89 15.18 -2.60
N LEU A 4 -3.00 14.32 -2.09
CA LEU A 4 -2.51 13.13 -2.81
C LEU A 4 -3.57 12.03 -2.86
N LEU A 5 -4.33 11.87 -1.76
CA LEU A 5 -5.37 10.86 -1.64
C LEU A 5 -6.60 11.13 -2.52
N LYS A 6 -6.85 12.38 -2.93
CA LYS A 6 -7.97 12.75 -3.84
C LYS A 6 -7.97 12.01 -5.18
N ARG A 7 -6.83 11.45 -5.57
CA ARG A 7 -6.72 10.64 -6.79
C ARG A 7 -7.34 9.24 -6.62
N TYR A 8 -7.30 8.71 -5.41
CA TYR A 8 -7.74 7.34 -5.09
C TYR A 8 -9.16 7.37 -4.50
N PHE A 9 -9.46 8.39 -3.70
CA PHE A 9 -10.71 8.46 -2.95
C PHE A 9 -11.46 9.76 -3.23
N ARG A 10 -12.78 9.66 -3.37
CA ARG A 10 -13.67 10.81 -3.63
C ARG A 10 -13.61 11.78 -2.46
N ASP A 11 -13.74 11.27 -1.24
CA ASP A 11 -13.49 12.00 0.00
C ASP A 11 -12.30 11.41 0.79
N PRO A 12 -11.10 12.03 0.69
CA PRO A 12 -9.96 11.63 1.49
C PRO A 12 -10.20 11.65 3.01
N ARG A 13 -11.08 12.50 3.53
CA ARG A 13 -11.34 12.56 4.98
C ARG A 13 -12.13 11.34 5.46
N GLU A 14 -13.08 10.91 4.65
CA GLU A 14 -13.82 9.67 4.88
C GLU A 14 -12.87 8.47 4.84
N PHE A 15 -12.03 8.36 3.81
CA PHE A 15 -11.00 7.32 3.74
C PHE A 15 -10.11 7.34 5.00
N ARG A 16 -9.68 8.52 5.47
CA ARG A 16 -8.84 8.62 6.69
C ARG A 16 -9.59 8.16 7.94
N SER A 17 -10.91 8.33 7.98
CA SER A 17 -11.75 7.83 9.07
C SER A 17 -11.83 6.29 9.04
N ILE A 18 -11.99 5.69 7.85
CA ILE A 18 -11.90 4.24 7.66
C ILE A 18 -10.50 3.73 8.04
N GLN A 19 -9.46 4.42 7.60
CA GLN A 19 -8.07 4.09 7.91
C GLN A 19 -7.84 4.07 9.43
N ALA A 20 -8.34 5.07 10.16
CA ALA A 20 -8.24 5.15 11.61
C ALA A 20 -9.00 4.00 12.29
N ALA A 21 -10.25 3.79 11.89
CA ALA A 21 -11.12 2.79 12.50
C ALA A 21 -10.61 1.35 12.31
N CYS A 22 -10.00 1.06 11.16
CA CYS A 22 -9.49 -0.27 10.83
C CYS A 22 -8.02 -0.47 11.19
N GLY A 23 -7.35 0.55 11.75
CA GLY A 23 -5.90 0.53 11.99
C GLY A 23 -5.08 0.27 10.72
N ALA A 24 -5.58 0.72 9.55
CA ALA A 24 -4.95 0.43 8.27
C ALA A 24 -3.75 1.33 8.01
N LEU A 25 -2.75 0.80 7.33
CA LEU A 25 -1.47 1.46 7.06
C LEU A 25 -1.26 1.55 5.55
N ILE A 26 -1.00 2.75 5.05
CA ILE A 26 -0.52 2.93 3.68
C ILE A 26 0.99 2.69 3.72
N VAL A 27 1.50 1.89 2.79
CA VAL A 27 2.86 1.35 2.85
C VAL A 27 3.56 1.49 1.50
N ASP A 28 4.81 1.05 1.50
CA ASP A 28 5.66 0.87 0.33
C ASP A 28 5.83 2.17 -0.49
N ASP A 29 5.78 2.08 -1.81
CA ASP A 29 6.11 3.15 -2.74
C ASP A 29 5.36 4.44 -2.44
N PHE A 30 4.05 4.39 -2.23
CA PHE A 30 3.27 5.59 -1.93
C PHE A 30 3.78 6.29 -0.65
N ALA A 31 4.11 5.53 0.38
CA ALA A 31 4.66 6.08 1.61
C ALA A 31 6.07 6.65 1.41
N ARG A 32 6.93 5.94 0.69
CA ARG A 32 8.30 6.35 0.37
C ARG A 32 8.32 7.66 -0.43
N TYR A 33 7.46 7.78 -1.44
CA TYR A 33 7.38 8.97 -2.28
C TYR A 33 6.90 10.21 -1.53
N LEU A 34 5.99 10.05 -0.56
CA LEU A 34 5.59 11.16 0.31
C LEU A 34 6.81 11.76 1.01
N PHE A 35 7.69 10.92 1.57
CA PHE A 35 8.91 11.38 2.24
C PHE A 35 9.94 11.96 1.28
N ALA A 36 10.10 11.35 0.10
CA ALA A 36 10.98 11.85 -0.95
C ALA A 36 10.50 13.16 -1.60
N ARG A 37 9.26 13.60 -1.30
CA ARG A 37 8.59 14.75 -1.95
C ARG A 37 8.56 14.63 -3.48
N GLN A 38 8.49 13.40 -3.98
CA GLN A 38 8.38 13.14 -5.40
C GLN A 38 6.91 13.25 -5.83
N GLU A 39 6.67 14.03 -6.88
CA GLU A 39 5.36 14.11 -7.53
C GLU A 39 5.32 13.10 -8.68
N GLY A 40 4.28 12.27 -8.74
CA GLY A 40 4.18 11.20 -9.74
C GLY A 40 2.78 10.63 -9.89
N CYS A 41 2.52 10.06 -11.07
CA CYS A 41 1.30 9.30 -11.36
C CYS A 41 1.45 7.86 -10.85
N TYR A 42 0.95 7.55 -9.67
CA TYR A 42 1.00 6.16 -9.18
C TYR A 42 -0.28 5.43 -9.53
N GLN A 43 -0.11 4.38 -10.32
CA GLN A 43 -1.16 3.42 -10.66
C GLN A 43 -1.38 2.39 -9.55
N TYR A 44 -0.54 2.36 -8.51
CA TYR A 44 -0.56 1.38 -7.43
C TYR A 44 -0.66 2.07 -6.06
N PHE A 45 -1.45 1.49 -5.17
CA PHE A 45 -1.65 1.97 -3.81
C PHE A 45 -1.76 0.77 -2.87
N GLU A 46 -0.86 0.66 -1.91
CA GLU A 46 -0.82 -0.48 -1.00
C GLU A 46 -1.36 -0.11 0.38
N LEU A 47 -2.27 -0.95 0.88
CA LEU A 47 -2.88 -0.80 2.19
C LEU A 47 -2.74 -2.11 2.97
N TYR A 48 -2.11 -2.06 4.14
CA TYR A 48 -2.05 -3.18 5.06
C TYR A 48 -3.05 -3.02 6.19
N LEU A 49 -3.79 -4.08 6.48
CA LEU A 49 -4.89 -4.09 7.44
C LEU A 49 -4.95 -5.39 8.22
N ASN A 50 -5.62 -5.37 9.37
CA ASN A 50 -5.95 -6.59 10.09
C ASN A 50 -6.96 -7.39 9.26
N ARG A 51 -6.75 -8.70 9.09
CA ARG A 51 -7.64 -9.58 8.31
C ARG A 51 -9.12 -9.47 8.71
N GLN A 52 -9.41 -9.17 9.97
CA GLN A 52 -10.78 -8.99 10.47
C GLN A 52 -11.49 -7.78 9.85
N GLU A 53 -10.74 -6.74 9.46
CA GLU A 53 -11.28 -5.50 8.88
C GLU A 53 -11.43 -5.58 7.35
N LEU A 54 -11.06 -6.71 6.73
CA LEU A 54 -11.03 -6.85 5.28
C LEU A 54 -12.40 -6.59 4.65
N LEU A 55 -13.46 -7.19 5.18
CA LEU A 55 -14.80 -7.04 4.61
C LEU A 55 -15.26 -5.58 4.69
N ARG A 56 -15.04 -4.93 5.82
CA ARG A 56 -15.38 -3.51 6.02
C ARG A 56 -14.65 -2.60 5.03
N VAL A 57 -13.35 -2.78 4.86
CA VAL A 57 -12.56 -1.98 3.91
C VAL A 57 -12.94 -2.32 2.47
N ARG A 58 -13.25 -3.57 2.17
CA ARG A 58 -13.73 -4.01 0.86
C ARG A 58 -15.06 -3.34 0.50
N ASP A 59 -16.02 -3.33 1.41
CA ASP A 59 -17.34 -2.73 1.19
C ASP A 59 -17.20 -1.22 0.93
N TYR A 60 -16.39 -0.52 1.74
CA TYR A 60 -16.05 0.88 1.50
C TYR A 60 -15.43 1.11 0.10
N LEU A 61 -14.48 0.26 -0.31
CA LEU A 61 -13.85 0.39 -1.62
C LEU A 61 -14.85 0.13 -2.76
N ILE A 62 -15.79 -0.80 -2.59
CA ILE A 62 -16.86 -1.02 -3.58
C ILE A 62 -17.73 0.23 -3.70
N GLU A 63 -18.13 0.84 -2.59
CA GLU A 63 -18.91 2.09 -2.57
C GLU A 63 -18.16 3.26 -3.23
N GLU A 64 -16.84 3.33 -3.04
CA GLU A 64 -15.97 4.31 -3.72
C GLU A 64 -15.90 4.09 -5.25
N GLY A 65 -16.31 2.92 -5.74
CA GLY A 65 -16.26 2.54 -7.15
C GLY A 65 -15.04 1.69 -7.51
N TYR A 66 -14.57 0.84 -6.60
CA TYR A 66 -13.56 -0.17 -6.90
C TYR A 66 -14.20 -1.53 -7.17
N SER A 67 -13.63 -2.24 -8.14
CA SER A 67 -14.02 -3.60 -8.48
C SER A 67 -12.93 -4.59 -8.09
N PHE A 68 -13.30 -5.63 -7.37
CA PHE A 68 -12.41 -6.73 -7.01
C PHE A 68 -12.43 -7.77 -8.15
N ARG A 69 -11.25 -8.18 -8.64
CA ARG A 69 -11.12 -9.23 -9.66
C ARG A 69 -9.96 -10.16 -9.29
N GLY A 70 -10.16 -11.46 -9.51
CA GLY A 70 -9.15 -12.49 -9.28
C GLY A 70 -9.44 -13.38 -8.07
N ASN A 71 -8.61 -14.40 -7.91
CA ASN A 71 -8.66 -15.30 -6.77
C ASN A 71 -8.12 -14.56 -5.55
N GLU A 72 -8.92 -14.49 -4.50
CA GLU A 72 -8.47 -13.97 -3.21
C GLU A 72 -7.34 -14.88 -2.69
N VAL A 73 -6.12 -14.35 -2.63
CA VAL A 73 -5.00 -15.08 -2.02
C VAL A 73 -5.10 -14.89 -0.51
N GLU A 74 -4.69 -15.90 0.28
CA GLU A 74 -4.80 -15.83 1.75
C GLU A 74 -4.11 -14.62 2.38
N SER A 75 -3.11 -14.02 1.70
CA SER A 75 -2.31 -12.91 2.22
C SER A 75 -2.55 -11.56 1.53
N CYS A 76 -3.16 -11.54 0.34
CA CYS A 76 -3.34 -10.34 -0.46
C CYS A 76 -4.62 -10.39 -1.29
N THR A 77 -5.28 -9.24 -1.42
CA THR A 77 -6.43 -9.04 -2.31
C THR A 77 -6.25 -7.74 -3.07
N SER A 78 -6.44 -7.73 -4.40
CA SER A 78 -6.32 -6.51 -5.21
C SER A 78 -7.67 -6.05 -5.77
N CYS A 79 -7.86 -4.74 -5.91
CA CYS A 79 -9.01 -4.16 -6.60
C CYS A 79 -8.59 -3.02 -7.53
N THR A 80 -9.39 -2.78 -8.56
CA THR A 80 -9.14 -1.77 -9.58
C THR A 80 -10.23 -0.72 -9.56
N GLY A 81 -9.85 0.56 -9.57
CA GLY A 81 -10.80 1.66 -9.67
C GLY A 81 -11.48 1.68 -11.03
N ILE A 82 -12.78 1.87 -11.04
CA ILE A 82 -13.58 2.13 -12.25
C ILE A 82 -14.05 3.58 -12.26
N ASP A 83 -14.16 4.18 -13.44
CA ASP A 83 -14.74 5.51 -13.61
C ASP A 83 -16.26 5.42 -13.78
N GLU A 84 -16.90 6.59 -13.94
CA GLU A 84 -18.36 6.71 -14.03
C GLU A 84 -18.93 5.99 -15.27
N ASP A 85 -18.11 5.81 -16.31
CA ASP A 85 -18.44 5.07 -17.54
C ASP A 85 -18.14 3.57 -17.42
N GLY A 86 -17.71 3.11 -16.24
CA GLY A 86 -17.33 1.72 -15.97
C GLY A 86 -15.99 1.30 -16.58
N GLN A 87 -15.21 2.24 -17.12
CA GLN A 87 -13.86 1.99 -17.64
C GLN A 87 -12.85 1.96 -16.49
N ARG A 88 -11.73 1.26 -16.70
CA ARG A 88 -10.69 1.15 -15.67
C ARG A 88 -9.97 2.48 -15.51
N ARG A 89 -9.97 3.04 -14.29
CA ARG A 89 -9.18 4.24 -13.92
C ARG A 89 -7.67 4.03 -13.93
N GLY A 90 -7.19 2.82 -14.22
CA GLY A 90 -5.77 2.46 -14.14
C GLY A 90 -5.19 2.57 -12.73
N ILE A 91 -6.03 2.52 -11.69
CA ILE A 91 -5.63 2.55 -10.28
C ILE A 91 -5.87 1.17 -9.68
N LEU A 92 -4.81 0.53 -9.19
CA LEU A 92 -4.81 -0.71 -8.44
C LEU A 92 -4.59 -0.42 -6.96
N ILE A 93 -5.48 -0.93 -6.11
CA ILE A 93 -5.28 -0.97 -4.66
C ILE A 93 -4.97 -2.42 -4.26
N ASN A 94 -3.84 -2.63 -3.59
CA ASN A 94 -3.46 -3.91 -3.00
C ASN A 94 -3.76 -3.89 -1.49
N LEU A 95 -4.49 -4.90 -1.03
CA LEU A 95 -4.84 -5.10 0.38
C LEU A 95 -4.01 -6.24 0.95
N GLY A 96 -2.95 -5.91 1.69
CA GLY A 96 -2.20 -6.90 2.47
C GLY A 96 -2.90 -7.16 3.80
N LYS A 97 -3.14 -8.43 4.13
CA LYS A 97 -3.85 -8.83 5.36
C LYS A 97 -2.97 -9.65 6.29
N SER A 98 -3.08 -9.39 7.59
CA SER A 98 -2.42 -10.19 8.64
C SER A 98 -3.34 -10.38 9.85
N LEU A 99 -3.21 -11.54 10.50
CA LEU A 99 -3.82 -11.81 11.81
C LEU A 99 -3.04 -11.14 12.94
N ALA A 100 -1.73 -10.94 12.77
CA ALA A 100 -0.87 -10.27 13.75
C ALA A 100 -0.99 -8.73 13.73
N GLY A 101 -1.75 -8.19 12.78
CA GLY A 101 -2.01 -6.76 12.62
C GLY A 101 -1.27 -6.11 11.45
N SER A 102 -1.70 -4.89 11.10
CA SER A 102 -1.18 -4.14 9.95
C SER A 102 0.30 -3.78 10.09
N LEU A 103 0.75 -3.44 11.30
CA LEU A 103 2.16 -3.13 11.56
C LEU A 103 3.04 -4.37 11.38
N ALA A 104 2.67 -5.51 11.97
CA ALA A 104 3.38 -6.77 11.76
C ALA A 104 3.50 -7.10 10.26
N ARG A 105 2.39 -6.95 9.50
CA ARG A 105 2.42 -7.12 8.04
C ARG A 105 3.40 -6.18 7.36
N ALA A 106 3.48 -4.92 7.76
CA ALA A 106 4.42 -3.96 7.18
C ALA A 106 5.88 -4.42 7.36
N PHE A 107 6.23 -4.91 8.55
CA PHE A 107 7.56 -5.48 8.82
C PHE A 107 7.80 -6.82 8.10
N GLU A 108 6.77 -7.64 7.91
CA GLU A 108 6.79 -8.91 7.16
C GLU A 108 6.78 -8.76 5.63
N CYS A 109 6.48 -7.57 5.10
CA CYS A 109 6.48 -7.29 3.66
C CYS A 109 7.66 -6.43 3.18
N ALA A 110 8.22 -5.56 4.01
CA ALA A 110 9.39 -4.74 3.66
C ALA A 110 10.64 -5.54 3.25
N ASN A 111 11.04 -5.43 1.98
CA ASN A 111 12.23 -6.14 1.45
C ASN A 111 13.54 -5.38 1.69
N THR A 112 13.46 -4.05 1.80
CA THR A 112 14.62 -3.17 2.01
C THR A 112 14.36 -2.15 3.10
N THR A 113 15.42 -1.53 3.61
CA THR A 113 15.34 -0.39 4.53
C THR A 113 14.49 0.76 3.96
N ALA A 114 14.48 0.94 2.64
CA ALA A 114 13.66 1.95 1.96
C ALA A 114 12.15 1.65 2.01
N SER A 115 11.76 0.39 2.12
CA SER A 115 10.35 -0.03 2.21
C SER A 115 9.75 0.19 3.61
N PHE A 116 10.55 0.57 4.62
CA PHE A 116 10.06 0.87 5.97
C PHE A 116 9.51 2.31 6.09
N CYS A 117 8.72 2.71 5.11
CA CYS A 117 7.92 3.93 5.14
C CYS A 117 6.45 3.56 5.31
N ILE A 118 5.79 4.14 6.30
CA ILE A 118 4.41 3.81 6.69
C ILE A 118 3.65 5.10 6.92
N ILE A 119 2.43 5.20 6.42
CA ILE A 119 1.50 6.29 6.74
C ILE A 119 0.30 5.70 7.47
N SER A 120 0.17 6.06 8.74
CA SER A 120 -1.02 5.82 9.56
C SER A 120 -2.06 6.93 9.36
N TRP A 121 -3.22 6.80 10.00
CA TRP A 121 -4.29 7.80 9.99
C TRP A 121 -3.88 9.14 10.66
N GLU A 122 -2.88 9.14 11.54
CA GLU A 122 -2.43 10.33 12.27
C GLU A 122 -1.12 10.87 11.68
N LYS A 123 -0.13 9.98 11.51
CA LYS A 123 1.27 10.34 11.20
C LYS A 123 1.87 9.45 10.13
N ALA A 124 2.94 9.94 9.51
CA ALA A 124 3.82 9.17 8.65
C ALA A 124 5.12 8.85 9.41
N TYR A 125 5.65 7.65 9.21
CA TYR A 125 6.86 7.13 9.84
C TYR A 125 7.80 6.59 8.76
N CYS A 126 9.10 6.85 8.91
CA CYS A 126 10.16 6.18 8.17
C CYS A 126 11.18 5.67 9.19
N ILE A 127 11.49 4.37 9.17
CA ILE A 127 12.38 3.76 10.17
C ILE A 127 13.86 4.04 9.87
N PHE A 128 14.23 4.14 8.59
CA PHE A 128 15.61 4.36 8.15
C PHE A 128 15.77 5.65 7.33
N PRO A 129 15.35 6.83 7.84
CA PRO A 129 15.24 8.04 7.03
C PRO A 129 16.60 8.56 6.55
N SER A 130 17.65 8.46 7.37
CA SER A 130 18.98 8.91 7.00
C SER A 130 19.56 8.08 5.86
N THR A 131 19.49 6.75 5.99
CA THR A 131 19.96 5.83 4.96
C THR A 131 19.16 6.00 3.66
N THR A 132 17.83 6.02 3.75
CA THR A 132 16.97 6.06 2.56
C THR A 132 16.97 7.41 1.86
N PHE A 133 16.91 8.53 2.59
CA PHE A 133 16.68 9.86 2.00
C PHE A 133 17.87 10.82 2.09
N LEU A 134 18.89 10.55 2.91
CA LEU A 134 20.09 11.40 2.97
C LEU A 134 21.27 10.78 2.23
N THR A 135 21.53 9.48 2.44
CA THR A 135 22.62 8.77 1.75
C THR A 135 22.18 8.13 0.44
N HIS A 136 20.87 8.00 0.21
CA HIS A 136 20.26 7.34 -0.95
C HIS A 136 20.69 5.86 -1.07
N GLU A 137 20.84 5.19 0.07
CA GLU A 137 21.18 3.78 0.17
C GLU A 137 19.97 2.95 0.59
N ALA A 138 19.94 1.69 0.18
CA ALA A 138 18.96 0.71 0.62
C ALA A 138 19.66 -0.61 0.90
N PHE A 139 19.38 -1.19 2.07
CA PHE A 139 19.91 -2.49 2.46
C PHE A 139 18.78 -3.51 2.47
N LEU A 140 19.08 -4.73 2.06
CA LEU A 140 18.15 -5.85 2.16
C LEU A 140 17.90 -6.15 3.65
N VAL A 141 16.62 -6.32 4.00
CA VAL A 141 16.20 -6.66 5.38
C VAL A 141 15.73 -8.11 5.48
N ARG A 142 15.68 -8.80 4.32
CA ARG A 142 15.48 -10.24 4.23
C ARG A 142 16.47 -10.81 3.24
N ASP A 143 16.84 -12.07 3.48
CA ASP A 143 17.55 -12.85 2.49
C ASP A 143 16.68 -12.93 1.23
N VAL A 144 17.26 -12.57 0.09
CA VAL A 144 16.61 -12.78 -1.20
C VAL A 144 16.68 -14.28 -1.47
N ASP A 145 15.52 -14.94 -1.54
CA ASP A 145 15.47 -16.33 -2.00
C ASP A 145 16.11 -16.37 -3.40
N ASP A 146 17.12 -17.22 -3.59
CA ASP A 146 17.85 -17.39 -4.86
C ASP A 146 16.89 -17.60 -6.05
N ARG A 147 15.70 -18.17 -5.80
CA ARG A 147 14.64 -18.35 -6.81
C ARG A 147 14.03 -17.03 -7.31
N GLN A 148 13.88 -16.04 -6.43
CA GLN A 148 13.38 -14.71 -6.78
C GLN A 148 14.44 -13.90 -7.54
N LEU A 149 15.72 -14.10 -7.20
CA LEU A 149 16.84 -13.50 -7.92
C LEU A 149 16.91 -14.02 -9.36
N GLU A 150 16.70 -15.32 -9.56
CA GLU A 150 16.66 -15.95 -10.89
C GLU A 150 15.42 -15.55 -11.70
N ALA A 151 14.27 -15.31 -11.07
CA ALA A 151 13.08 -14.78 -11.74
C ALA A 151 13.26 -13.31 -12.18
N ALA A 152 13.87 -12.47 -11.34
CA ALA A 152 14.17 -11.08 -11.67
C ALA A 152 15.20 -10.95 -12.82
N LYS A 153 16.13 -11.90 -12.95
CA LYS A 153 17.06 -11.99 -14.09
C LYS A 153 16.38 -12.42 -15.39
N ARG A 154 15.18 -13.02 -15.34
CA ARG A 154 14.47 -13.53 -16.53
C ARG A 154 13.50 -12.55 -17.17
N GLY A 155 13.21 -11.41 -16.55
CA GLY A 155 12.48 -10.30 -17.16
C GLY A 155 11.13 -10.70 -17.79
N GLU A 156 10.16 -11.05 -16.95
CA GLU A 156 8.73 -11.06 -17.32
C GLU A 156 8.01 -9.84 -16.74
#